data_AF-A0A356J656-F1
#
_entry.id   AF-A0A356J656-F1
#
_cell.length_a   1.000
_cell.length_b   1.000
_cell.length_c   1.000
_cell.angle_alpha   90.00
_cell.angle_beta   90.00
_cell.angle_gamma   90.00
#
_symmetry.space_group_name_H-M   'P 1'
#
loop_
_entity.id
_entity.type
_entity.pdbx_description
1 polymer ?
#
loop_
_entity_poly.entity_id
_entity_poly.type
_entity_poly.pdbx_seq_one_letter_code
_entity_poly.pdbx_strand_id
1 'polypeptide(L)'
;MIPDINIPILLFLVPYILFILGFFLYGFFNIYNLLHFGVYNFGAYLFATIFIGGSILFLGISFFLLINYDWNMMWSVTEIFQNKNNTGMFWNL
;
A
#
# COMPACT_ATOMS: atom_id res chain seq x y z
N MET A 1 -5.73 -16.78 28.85
CA MET A 1 -5.41 -17.21 27.48
C MET A 1 -5.74 -16.07 26.55
N ILE A 2 -4.78 -15.56 25.77
CA ILE A 2 -5.09 -14.62 24.69
C ILE A 2 -5.86 -15.45 23.65
N PRO A 3 -7.07 -15.08 23.25
CA PRO A 3 -7.78 -15.81 22.21
C PRO A 3 -6.95 -15.76 20.92
N ASP A 4 -6.76 -16.91 20.29
CA ASP A 4 -6.03 -16.97 19.04
C ASP A 4 -6.91 -16.41 17.92
N ILE A 5 -6.66 -15.14 17.58
CA ILE A 5 -7.39 -14.44 16.54
C ILE A 5 -6.61 -14.62 15.25
N ASN A 6 -7.16 -15.42 14.35
CA ASN A 6 -6.65 -15.62 13.01
C ASN A 6 -7.35 -14.64 12.06
N ILE A 7 -6.57 -13.76 11.44
CA ILE A 7 -7.08 -12.77 10.48
C ILE A 7 -6.68 -13.21 9.07
N PRO A 8 -7.64 -13.34 8.13
CA PRO A 8 -7.32 -13.63 6.75
C PRO A 8 -6.60 -12.43 6.12
N ILE A 9 -5.45 -12.67 5.48
CA ILE A 9 -4.63 -11.60 4.90
C ILE A 9 -5.37 -10.90 3.75
N LEU A 10 -6.29 -11.60 3.09
CA LEU A 10 -7.21 -11.05 2.10
C LEU A 10 -7.92 -9.77 2.58
N LEU A 11 -8.16 -9.60 3.88
CA LEU A 11 -8.77 -8.37 4.42
C LEU A 11 -7.93 -7.12 4.10
N PHE A 12 -6.60 -7.25 4.06
CA PHE A 12 -5.68 -6.15 3.72
C PHE A 12 -5.70 -5.81 2.22
N LEU A 13 -6.24 -6.68 1.37
CA LEU A 13 -6.42 -6.40 -0.05
C LEU A 13 -7.46 -5.30 -0.28
N VAL A 14 -8.46 -5.19 0.60
CA VAL A 14 -9.55 -4.20 0.51
C VAL A 14 -9.03 -2.76 0.55
N PRO A 15 -8.30 -2.32 1.60
CA PRO A 15 -7.74 -0.97 1.62
C PRO A 15 -6.71 -0.73 0.51
N TYR A 16 -5.97 -1.77 0.09
CA TYR A 16 -5.05 -1.68 -1.05
C TYR A 16 -5.78 -1.37 -2.36
N ILE A 17 -6.85 -2.09 -2.67
CA ILE A 17 -7.68 -1.85 -3.87
C ILE A 17 -8.34 -0.47 -3.80
N LEU A 18 -8.88 -0.08 -2.64
CA LEU A 18 -9.47 1.25 -2.46
C LEU A 18 -8.45 2.37 -2.70
N PHE A 19 -7.21 2.20 -2.22
CA PHE A 19 -6.12 3.12 -2.48
C PHE A 19 -5.83 3.22 -3.99
N ILE A 20 -5.74 2.09 -4.70
CA ILE A 20 -5.51 2.07 -6.15
C ILE A 20 -6.62 2.79 -6.91
N LEU A 21 -7.88 2.54 -6.56
CA LEU A 21 -9.03 3.21 -7.18
C LEU A 21 -8.99 4.72 -6.93
N GLY A 22 -8.71 5.14 -5.70
CA GLY A 22 -8.53 6.55 -5.35
C GLY A 22 -7.38 7.19 -6.13
N PHE A 23 -6.25 6.49 -6.26
CA PHE A 23 -5.11 6.92 -7.05
C PHE A 23 -5.49 7.14 -8.52
N PHE A 24 -6.20 6.20 -9.15
CA PHE A 24 -6.63 6.36 -10.53
C PHE A 24 -7.61 7.52 -10.69
N LEU A 25 -8.61 7.65 -9.80
CA LEU A 25 -9.56 8.77 -9.84
C LEU A 25 -8.85 10.12 -9.71
N TYR A 26 -7.93 10.24 -8.76
CA TYR A 26 -7.14 11.45 -8.58
C TYR A 26 -6.20 11.71 -9.77
N GLY A 27 -5.54 10.68 -10.29
CA GLY A 27 -4.67 10.77 -11.46
C GLY A 27 -5.45 11.24 -12.70
N PHE A 28 -6.61 10.64 -12.98
CA PHE A 28 -7.49 11.06 -14.07
C PHE A 28 -7.98 12.49 -13.89
N PHE A 29 -8.38 12.88 -12.69
CA PHE A 29 -8.81 14.26 -12.42
C PHE A 29 -7.68 15.27 -12.68
N ASN A 30 -6.45 14.95 -12.27
CA ASN A 30 -5.30 15.82 -12.53
C ASN A 30 -4.94 15.88 -14.02
N ILE A 31 -4.91 14.75 -14.72
CA ILE A 31 -4.66 14.72 -16.16
C ILE A 31 -5.74 15.50 -16.90
N TYR A 32 -7.01 15.27 -16.56
CA TYR A 32 -8.14 16.00 -17.13
C TYR A 32 -7.99 17.51 -16.92
N ASN A 33 -7.67 17.95 -15.70
CA ASN A 33 -7.49 19.36 -15.41
C ASN A 33 -6.31 19.97 -16.18
N LEU A 34 -5.19 19.25 -16.30
CA LEU A 34 -4.05 19.72 -17.08
C LEU A 34 -4.38 19.85 -18.56
N LEU A 35 -5.10 18.89 -19.14
CA LEU A 35 -5.49 18.90 -20.55
C LEU A 35 -6.56 19.95 -20.86
N HIS A 36 -7.53 20.13 -19.98
CA HIS A 36 -8.69 20.99 -20.23
C HIS A 36 -8.46 22.44 -19.81
N PHE A 37 -7.80 22.66 -18.68
CA PHE A 37 -7.57 24.00 -18.16
C PHE A 37 -6.22 24.58 -18.54
N GLY A 38 -5.29 23.80 -19.13
CA GLY A 38 -4.15 24.18 -20.00
C GLY A 38 -3.17 25.27 -19.54
N VAL A 39 -3.46 25.95 -18.44
CA VAL A 39 -2.92 27.25 -18.01
C VAL A 39 -2.43 27.14 -16.55
N TYR A 40 -2.30 25.91 -16.03
CA TYR A 40 -1.64 25.70 -14.76
C TYR A 40 -0.12 25.65 -14.99
N ASN A 41 0.56 26.66 -14.44
CA ASN A 41 2.00 26.79 -14.23
C ASN A 41 2.81 25.50 -14.47
N PHE A 42 3.90 25.58 -15.25
CA PHE A 42 4.79 24.44 -15.57
C PHE A 42 5.13 23.55 -14.36
N GLY A 43 5.27 24.14 -13.17
CA GLY A 43 5.46 23.39 -11.92
C GLY A 43 4.35 22.38 -11.61
N ALA A 44 3.08 22.73 -11.81
CA ALA A 44 1.95 21.81 -11.57
C ALA A 44 1.99 20.60 -12.51
N TYR A 45 2.42 20.80 -13.76
CA TYR A 45 2.61 19.71 -14.72
C TYR A 45 3.74 18.77 -14.30
N LEU A 46 4.86 19.34 -13.83
CA LEU A 46 6.01 18.56 -13.34
C LEU A 46 5.65 17.75 -12.08
N PHE A 47 4.98 18.37 -11.11
CA PHE A 47 4.52 17.68 -9.90
C PHE A 47 3.52 16.56 -10.22
N ALA A 48 2.53 16.81 -11.07
CA ALA A 48 1.57 15.79 -11.47
C ALA A 48 2.26 14.62 -12.20
N THR A 49 3.23 14.91 -13.08
CA THR A 49 3.97 13.88 -13.82
C THR A 49 4.83 13.03 -12.90
N ILE A 50 5.58 13.64 -11.98
CA ILE A 50 6.42 12.90 -11.01
C ILE A 50 5.53 12.09 -10.07
N PHE A 51 4.43 12.66 -9.60
CA PHE A 51 3.48 11.97 -8.72
C PHE A 51 2.87 10.77 -9.42
N ILE A 52 2.23 10.95 -10.57
CA ILE A 52 1.56 9.87 -11.31
C ILE A 52 2.60 8.83 -11.77
N GLY A 53 3.71 9.27 -12.36
CA GLY A 53 4.76 8.38 -12.86
C GLY A 53 5.43 7.58 -11.74
N GLY A 54 5.80 8.25 -10.63
CA GLY A 54 6.35 7.61 -9.45
C GLY A 54 5.39 6.60 -8.84
N SER A 55 4.12 6.97 -8.67
CA SER A 55 3.09 6.07 -8.15
C SER A 55 2.83 4.87 -9.06
N ILE A 56 2.86 5.01 -10.38
CA ILE A 56 2.76 3.88 -11.32
C ILE A 56 3.94 2.91 -11.14
N LEU A 57 5.16 3.43 -11.00
CA LEU A 57 6.34 2.60 -10.73
C LEU A 57 6.20 1.85 -9.40
N PHE A 58 5.81 2.54 -8.33
CA PHE A 58 5.56 1.90 -7.03
C PHE A 58 4.46 0.84 -7.10
N LEU A 59 3.38 1.10 -7.85
CA LEU A 59 2.31 0.14 -8.10
C LEU A 59 2.81 -1.10 -8.83
N GLY A 60 3.63 -0.92 -9.87
CA GLY A 60 4.25 -2.02 -10.60
C GLY A 60 5.15 -2.88 -9.70
N ILE A 61 6.04 -2.25 -8.93
CA ILE A 61 6.91 -2.95 -7.98
C ILE A 61 6.07 -3.70 -6.93
N SER A 62 5.06 -3.04 -6.37
CA SER A 62 4.13 -3.62 -5.40
C SER A 62 3.44 -4.86 -5.97
N PHE A 63 2.95 -4.80 -7.21
CA PHE A 63 2.32 -5.92 -7.89
C PHE A 63 3.26 -7.12 -8.04
N PHE A 64 4.50 -6.90 -8.49
CA PHE A 64 5.48 -7.98 -8.63
C PHE A 64 5.88 -8.63 -7.29
N LEU A 65 5.94 -7.85 -6.21
CA LEU A 65 6.21 -8.38 -4.88
C LEU A 65 5.04 -9.22 -4.33
N LEU A 66 3.82 -8.84 -4.69
CA LEU A 66 2.59 -9.39 -4.13
C LEU A 66 1.99 -10.54 -4.96
N ILE A 67 2.38 -10.71 -6.23
CA ILE A 67 1.79 -11.72 -7.13
C ILE A 67 2.01 -13.16 -6.65
N ASN A 68 3.16 -13.43 -6.04
CA ASN A 68 3.52 -14.75 -5.52
C ASN A 68 3.13 -14.93 -4.05
N TYR A 69 2.46 -13.93 -3.46
CA TYR A 69 2.06 -13.99 -2.06
C TYR A 69 0.80 -14.84 -1.91
N ASP A 70 0.79 -15.74 -0.92
CA ASP A 70 -0.41 -16.54 -0.61
C ASP A 70 -1.43 -15.71 0.18
N TRP A 71 -2.46 -15.26 -0.52
CA TRP A 71 -3.54 -14.45 0.03
C TRP A 71 -4.53 -15.24 0.89
N ASN A 72 -4.53 -16.57 0.80
CA ASN A 72 -5.39 -17.43 1.61
C ASN A 72 -4.75 -17.76 2.97
N MET A 73 -3.51 -17.33 3.19
CA MET A 73 -2.84 -17.49 4.46
C MET A 73 -3.57 -16.72 5.56
N MET A 74 -3.61 -17.32 6.75
CA MET A 74 -4.11 -16.69 7.95
C MET A 74 -2.94 -16.20 8.78
N TRP A 75 -3.03 -14.97 9.31
CA TRP A 75 -2.09 -14.47 10.30
C TRP A 75 -2.64 -14.67 11.70
N SER A 76 -1.90 -15.40 12.54
CA SER A 76 -2.15 -15.43 13.97
C SER A 76 -1.62 -14.14 14.59
N VAL A 77 -2.54 -13.37 15.17
CA VAL A 77 -2.20 -12.14 15.90
C VAL A 77 -1.32 -12.47 17.12
N THR A 78 -1.50 -13.65 17.71
CA THR A 78 -0.78 -14.13 18.89
C THR A 78 0.71 -14.30 18.61
N GLU A 79 1.08 -14.86 17.46
CA GLU A 79 2.48 -15.08 17.06
C GLU A 79 3.25 -13.76 16.88
N ILE A 80 2.60 -12.72 16.34
CA ILE A 80 3.18 -11.39 16.16
C ILE A 80 3.55 -10.76 17.50
N PHE A 81 2.68 -10.89 18.51
CA PHE A 81 2.92 -10.32 19.83
C PHE A 81 3.87 -11.15 20.70
N GLN A 82 3.90 -12.48 20.54
CA GLN A 82 4.83 -13.34 21.29
C GLN A 82 6.28 -13.23 20.80
N ASN A 83 6.51 -13.04 19.49
CA ASN A 83 7.85 -12.86 18.94
C ASN A 83 8.54 -11.60 19.51
N LYS A 84 7.77 -10.57 19.85
CA LYS A 84 8.26 -9.33 20.48
C LYS A 84 8.78 -9.53 21.91
N ASN A 85 8.29 -10.53 22.65
CA ASN A 85 8.72 -10.78 24.04
C ASN A 85 10.03 -11.56 24.11
N ASN A 86 10.33 -12.41 23.12
CA ASN A 86 11.58 -13.19 23.09
C ASN A 86 12.79 -12.37 22.64
N THR A 87 12.59 -11.34 21.82
CA THR A 87 13.65 -10.41 21.40
C THR A 87 14.01 -9.36 22.46
N GLY A 88 13.11 -9.07 23.41
CA GLY A 88 13.42 -8.30 24.62
C GLY A 88 14.26 -9.08 25.65
N MET A 89 14.31 -10.41 25.55
CA MET A 89 15.07 -11.27 26.47
C MET A 89 16.54 -11.46 26.05
N PHE A 90 16.90 -11.12 24.81
CA PHE A 90 18.28 -11.22 24.29
C PHE A 90 19.23 -10.13 24.81
N TRP A 91 18.69 -9.05 25.40
CA TRP A 91 19.50 -7.96 25.98
C TRP A 91 19.85 -8.14 27.47
N ASN A 92 19.54 -9.30 28.06
CA ASN A 92 19.79 -9.61 29.48
C ASN A 92 20.74 -10.82 29.68
N LEU A 93 21.69 -11.03 28.78
CA LEU A 93 22.86 -11.90 28.93
C LEU A 93 24.13 -11.12 28.56
#